data_AF-A0A8J8CCV1-F1
#
_entry.id   AF-A0A8J8CCV1-F1
#
_cell.length_a   1.000
_cell.length_b   1.000
_cell.length_c   1.000
_cell.angle_alpha   90.00
_cell.angle_beta   90.00
_cell.angle_gamma   90.00
#
_symmetry.space_group_name_H-M   'P 1'
#
loop_
_entity.id
_entity.type
_entity.pdbx_description
1 polymer ?
#
loop_
_entity_poly.entity_id
_entity_poly.type
_entity_poly.pdbx_seq_one_letter_code
_entity_poly.pdbx_strand_id
1 'polypeptide(L)'
;MTASRTKDDLWDSWVEETILADITDPATPDPVPMLDERGAELDMTDAYDEYRLGRGSGDYLYVLYLFDESKPGPAAIRPVYIGESGNVASRLLDHFRKLRDALPIADWTDDGSWGSFGKYDHIATVVDHADAPLCAWVIDTEDLETGPYGYPTYRHELEAKLVGLVHSSSRFDRIFANRDFVPNRVPQQMAQVGPAWVEYIHETPNSELARDVDGLPDTKAGLWDDWLSRTLCRDIADGESSDPIPLFATDENRVVELTERGGLKRSDAIDARIRQEGSKCVTADGVADDFEGLLYIMYQLDGDGTDPADLVPRYIGKAEAYGKKNAQSANFEEIAKERDATRAFARWGDGDYWHMGELSNTVFGRGEKKLSWASELFEQGTHQLEDQTYLWVRAWGPETSPGPYGYPATLAEVEPLLVGLAYAAAPGQLLNHNEVPDDAPANRREYTFEPAEE
;
A
#
# COMPACT_ATOMS: atom_id res chain seq x y z
N MET A 1 22.71 -8.75 -24.42
CA MET A 1 21.88 -7.55 -24.27
C MET A 1 20.47 -8.05 -24.08
N THR A 2 20.13 -8.39 -22.85
CA THR A 2 18.76 -8.65 -22.40
C THR A 2 18.00 -7.34 -22.54
N ALA A 3 16.79 -7.38 -23.08
CA ALA A 3 15.98 -6.17 -23.26
C ALA A 3 15.55 -5.65 -21.88
N SER A 4 15.70 -4.35 -21.64
CA SER A 4 15.09 -3.70 -20.47
C SER A 4 13.58 -3.96 -20.49
N ARG A 5 13.04 -4.51 -19.39
CA ARG A 5 11.60 -4.75 -19.21
C ARG A 5 10.97 -3.56 -18.51
N THR A 6 9.79 -3.15 -18.96
CA THR A 6 8.91 -2.18 -18.33
C THR A 6 7.94 -2.86 -17.37
N LYS A 7 7.21 -2.09 -16.53
CA LYS A 7 6.10 -2.63 -15.74
C LYS A 7 4.96 -3.16 -16.63
N ASP A 8 4.74 -2.56 -17.80
CA ASP A 8 3.80 -3.07 -18.81
C ASP A 8 4.21 -4.48 -19.27
N ASP A 9 5.51 -4.73 -19.51
CA ASP A 9 5.99 -6.06 -19.87
C ASP A 9 5.80 -7.07 -18.72
N LEU A 10 5.93 -6.65 -17.46
CA LEU A 10 5.65 -7.51 -16.30
C LEU A 10 4.16 -7.84 -16.19
N TRP A 11 3.29 -6.86 -16.39
CA TRP A 11 1.84 -7.06 -16.43
C TRP A 11 1.45 -8.01 -17.56
N ASP A 12 1.95 -7.77 -18.77
CA ASP A 12 1.62 -8.60 -19.93
C ASP A 12 2.11 -10.05 -19.74
N SER A 13 3.34 -10.26 -19.25
CA SER A 13 3.86 -11.61 -18.92
C SER A 13 3.00 -12.30 -17.86
N TRP A 14 2.62 -11.57 -16.79
CA TRP A 14 1.76 -12.11 -15.74
C TRP A 14 0.39 -12.54 -16.28
N VAL A 15 -0.22 -11.72 -17.12
CA VAL A 15 -1.52 -12.02 -17.75
C VAL A 15 -1.44 -13.24 -18.68
N GLU A 16 -0.36 -13.37 -19.46
CA GLU A 16 -0.14 -14.55 -20.32
C GLU A 16 -0.02 -15.84 -19.51
N GLU A 17 0.75 -15.81 -18.43
CA GLU A 17 1.06 -16.97 -17.59
C GLU A 17 -0.09 -17.37 -16.66
N THR A 18 -1.05 -16.46 -16.40
CA THR A 18 -2.16 -16.69 -15.46
C THR A 18 -3.52 -16.61 -16.15
N ILE A 19 -4.10 -15.41 -16.28
CA ILE A 19 -5.48 -15.20 -16.74
C ILE A 19 -5.72 -15.81 -18.13
N LEU A 20 -4.81 -15.59 -19.08
CA LEU A 20 -4.97 -16.13 -20.43
C LEU A 20 -4.70 -17.63 -20.49
N ALA A 21 -3.78 -18.14 -19.66
CA ALA A 21 -3.57 -19.57 -19.55
C ALA A 21 -4.87 -20.27 -19.12
N ASP A 22 -5.55 -19.75 -18.09
CA ASP A 22 -6.84 -20.26 -17.64
C ASP A 22 -7.91 -20.15 -18.73
N ILE A 23 -8.08 -18.97 -19.35
CA ILE A 23 -9.05 -18.77 -20.45
C ILE A 23 -8.87 -19.77 -21.60
N THR A 24 -7.64 -20.21 -21.87
CA THR A 24 -7.35 -21.17 -22.94
C THR A 24 -7.41 -22.63 -22.51
N ASP A 25 -7.38 -22.91 -21.21
CA ASP A 25 -7.46 -24.25 -20.67
C ASP A 25 -8.95 -24.69 -20.55
N PRO A 26 -9.39 -25.71 -21.31
CA PRO A 26 -10.77 -26.21 -21.24
C PRO A 26 -11.14 -26.84 -19.88
N ALA A 27 -10.17 -27.05 -18.99
CA ALA A 27 -10.42 -27.50 -17.62
C ALA A 27 -10.86 -26.37 -16.68
N THR A 28 -10.68 -25.10 -17.07
CA THR A 28 -11.14 -23.95 -16.30
C THR A 28 -12.47 -23.43 -16.87
N PRO A 29 -13.27 -22.74 -16.05
CA PRO A 29 -14.53 -22.13 -16.51
C PRO A 29 -14.33 -20.72 -17.08
N ASP A 30 -13.09 -20.23 -17.19
CA ASP A 30 -12.78 -18.86 -17.59
C ASP A 30 -12.89 -18.64 -19.11
N PRO A 31 -13.29 -17.44 -19.58
CA PRO A 31 -13.68 -16.27 -18.80
C PRO A 31 -15.07 -16.42 -18.18
N VAL A 32 -15.29 -15.84 -16.98
CA VAL A 32 -16.57 -15.93 -16.26
C VAL A 32 -17.30 -14.58 -16.25
N PRO A 33 -18.30 -14.34 -17.13
CA PRO A 33 -19.06 -13.09 -17.17
C PRO A 33 -19.90 -12.90 -15.92
N MET A 34 -19.90 -11.70 -15.35
CA MET A 34 -20.51 -11.41 -14.06
C MET A 34 -21.99 -11.03 -14.15
N LEU A 35 -22.40 -10.35 -15.23
CA LEU A 35 -23.72 -9.73 -15.37
C LEU A 35 -24.57 -10.42 -16.44
N ASP A 36 -25.85 -10.66 -16.14
CA ASP A 36 -26.88 -11.06 -17.10
C ASP A 36 -27.85 -9.90 -17.33
N GLU A 37 -27.85 -9.37 -18.57
CA GLU A 37 -28.70 -8.26 -19.01
C GLU A 37 -29.97 -8.73 -19.76
N ARG A 38 -30.26 -10.03 -19.79
CA ARG A 38 -31.44 -10.56 -20.50
C ARG A 38 -32.78 -10.22 -19.83
N GLY A 39 -32.75 -9.75 -18.58
CA GLY A 39 -33.91 -9.43 -17.75
C GLY A 39 -34.28 -7.94 -17.72
N ALA A 40 -35.35 -7.62 -16.96
CA ALA A 40 -35.73 -6.24 -16.66
C ALA A 40 -34.91 -5.63 -15.51
N GLU A 41 -34.27 -6.47 -14.70
CA GLU A 41 -33.33 -6.11 -13.64
C GLU A 41 -31.99 -6.81 -13.94
N LEU A 42 -30.89 -6.19 -13.52
CA LEU A 42 -29.55 -6.74 -13.65
C LEU A 42 -29.39 -7.92 -12.67
N ASP A 43 -29.13 -9.11 -13.21
CA ASP A 43 -28.88 -10.32 -12.42
C ASP A 43 -27.45 -10.83 -12.60
N MET A 44 -27.05 -11.75 -11.74
CA MET A 44 -25.78 -12.47 -11.84
C MET A 44 -25.93 -13.63 -12.84
N THR A 45 -24.90 -13.95 -13.61
CA THR A 45 -24.94 -15.16 -14.45
C THR A 45 -24.86 -16.43 -13.60
N ASP A 46 -25.51 -17.51 -14.04
CA ASP A 46 -25.38 -18.83 -13.40
C ASP A 46 -23.92 -19.26 -13.29
N ALA A 47 -23.12 -19.00 -14.33
CA ALA A 47 -21.69 -19.32 -14.37
C ALA A 47 -20.91 -18.59 -13.27
N TYR A 48 -21.19 -17.30 -13.04
CA TYR A 48 -20.55 -16.55 -11.97
C TYR A 48 -21.01 -17.00 -10.59
N ASP A 49 -22.30 -17.33 -10.41
CA ASP A 49 -22.82 -17.83 -9.15
C ASP A 49 -22.19 -19.18 -8.77
N GLU A 50 -22.09 -20.10 -9.73
CA GLU A 50 -21.39 -21.38 -9.56
C GLU A 50 -19.89 -21.16 -9.31
N TYR A 51 -19.23 -20.27 -10.07
CA TYR A 51 -17.81 -19.99 -9.94
C TYR A 51 -17.46 -19.46 -8.55
N ARG A 52 -18.17 -18.43 -8.07
CA ARG A 52 -17.90 -17.85 -6.75
C ARG A 52 -18.18 -18.84 -5.61
N LEU A 53 -19.20 -19.70 -5.74
CA LEU A 53 -19.58 -20.68 -4.71
C LEU A 53 -18.67 -21.90 -4.71
N GLY A 54 -18.10 -22.25 -5.87
CA GLY A 54 -17.13 -23.33 -6.02
C GLY A 54 -15.77 -23.01 -5.38
N ARG A 55 -15.47 -21.71 -5.18
CA ARG A 55 -14.26 -21.24 -4.50
C ARG A 55 -14.59 -21.00 -3.02
N GLY A 56 -14.06 -21.86 -2.15
CA GLY A 56 -14.37 -21.86 -0.71
C GLY A 56 -13.63 -20.78 0.08
N SER A 57 -13.18 -21.12 1.28
CA SER A 57 -12.17 -20.35 2.01
C SER A 57 -10.77 -20.74 1.53
N GLY A 58 -9.87 -19.78 1.46
CA GLY A 58 -8.51 -19.96 0.93
C GLY A 58 -7.87 -18.60 0.69
N ASP A 59 -6.63 -18.60 0.22
CA ASP A 59 -5.88 -17.37 0.02
C ASP A 59 -5.98 -16.92 -1.43
N TYR A 60 -7.05 -16.18 -1.75
CA TYR A 60 -7.36 -15.84 -3.14
C TYR A 60 -6.91 -14.44 -3.53
N LEU A 61 -6.44 -14.33 -4.77
CA LEU A 61 -6.43 -13.10 -5.55
C LEU A 61 -7.57 -13.18 -6.57
N TYR A 62 -8.25 -12.07 -6.82
CA TYR A 62 -9.22 -11.96 -7.88
C TYR A 62 -9.06 -10.67 -8.69
N VAL A 63 -9.41 -10.75 -9.97
CA VAL A 63 -9.41 -9.64 -10.91
C VAL A 63 -10.80 -9.53 -11.53
N LEU A 64 -11.39 -8.34 -11.46
CA LEU A 64 -12.53 -7.95 -12.29
C LEU A 64 -11.97 -7.25 -13.52
N TYR A 65 -12.31 -7.72 -14.71
CA TYR A 65 -11.73 -7.23 -15.97
C TYR A 65 -12.75 -7.23 -17.11
N LEU A 66 -12.56 -6.34 -18.09
CA LEU A 66 -13.28 -6.43 -19.35
C LEU A 66 -12.51 -7.36 -20.30
N PHE A 67 -13.21 -8.29 -20.93
CA PHE A 67 -12.63 -9.23 -21.88
C PHE A 67 -12.99 -8.88 -23.33
N ASP A 68 -12.00 -8.40 -24.09
CA ASP A 68 -12.16 -8.01 -25.48
C ASP A 68 -11.62 -9.10 -26.42
N GLU A 69 -12.49 -10.06 -26.79
CA GLU A 69 -12.16 -11.17 -27.69
C GLU A 69 -11.63 -10.73 -29.07
N SER A 70 -11.86 -9.46 -29.45
CA SER A 70 -11.37 -8.94 -30.73
C SER A 70 -9.86 -8.63 -30.71
N LYS A 71 -9.27 -8.54 -29.51
CA LYS A 71 -7.84 -8.26 -29.31
C LYS A 71 -7.08 -9.54 -28.96
N PRO A 72 -5.84 -9.70 -29.45
CA PRO A 72 -5.01 -10.85 -29.10
C PRO A 72 -4.26 -10.63 -27.78
N GLY A 73 -3.96 -11.74 -27.09
CA GLY A 73 -3.02 -11.75 -25.97
C GLY A 73 -3.42 -10.82 -24.82
N PRO A 74 -2.45 -10.28 -24.06
CA PRO A 74 -2.71 -9.41 -22.90
C PRO A 74 -3.52 -8.15 -23.19
N ALA A 75 -3.56 -7.69 -24.45
CA ALA A 75 -4.39 -6.56 -24.86
C ALA A 75 -5.90 -6.86 -24.77
N ALA A 76 -6.29 -8.13 -24.72
CA ALA A 76 -7.67 -8.58 -24.50
C ALA A 76 -8.15 -8.37 -23.06
N ILE A 77 -7.22 -8.24 -22.11
CA ILE A 77 -7.51 -8.13 -20.68
C ILE A 77 -7.38 -6.67 -20.24
N ARG A 78 -8.49 -6.10 -19.79
CA ARG A 78 -8.55 -4.73 -19.28
C ARG A 78 -8.96 -4.75 -17.81
N PRO A 79 -8.01 -4.71 -16.86
CA PRO A 79 -8.33 -4.80 -15.43
C PRO A 79 -9.14 -3.57 -14.99
N VAL A 80 -10.24 -3.84 -14.31
CA VAL A 80 -11.13 -2.83 -13.73
C VAL A 80 -10.94 -2.75 -12.23
N TYR A 81 -10.72 -3.89 -11.57
CA TYR A 81 -10.44 -3.93 -10.14
C TYR A 81 -9.65 -5.19 -9.78
N ILE A 82 -8.67 -5.05 -8.89
CA ILE A 82 -7.90 -6.16 -8.32
C ILE A 82 -8.16 -6.18 -6.82
N GLY A 83 -8.29 -7.37 -6.23
CA GLY A 83 -8.34 -7.49 -4.77
C GLY A 83 -7.96 -8.87 -4.28
N GLU A 84 -7.73 -8.95 -2.98
CA GLU A 84 -7.50 -10.23 -2.29
C GLU A 84 -8.64 -10.56 -1.31
N SER A 85 -8.77 -11.84 -0.94
CA SER A 85 -9.66 -12.26 0.14
C SER A 85 -9.42 -13.69 0.63
N GLY A 86 -9.58 -13.89 1.95
CA GLY A 86 -9.75 -15.20 2.57
C GLY A 86 -11.09 -15.91 2.26
N ASN A 87 -12.08 -15.16 1.73
CA ASN A 87 -13.44 -15.65 1.42
C ASN A 87 -13.96 -14.98 0.15
N VAL A 88 -13.51 -15.51 -0.99
CA VAL A 88 -13.82 -14.95 -2.31
C VAL A 88 -15.31 -15.04 -2.66
N ALA A 89 -16.02 -16.10 -2.23
CA ALA A 89 -17.44 -16.31 -2.49
C ALA A 89 -18.31 -15.14 -1.99
N SER A 90 -18.04 -14.69 -0.76
CA SER A 90 -18.76 -13.58 -0.13
C SER A 90 -18.30 -12.24 -0.70
N ARG A 91 -17.00 -12.11 -0.97
CA ARG A 91 -16.41 -10.88 -1.53
C ARG A 91 -16.94 -10.57 -2.94
N LEU A 92 -17.01 -11.56 -3.81
CA LEU A 92 -17.56 -11.44 -5.16
C LEU A 92 -19.07 -11.14 -5.16
N LEU A 93 -19.84 -11.78 -4.28
CA LEU A 93 -21.25 -11.46 -4.11
C LEU A 93 -21.48 -9.99 -3.67
N ASP A 94 -20.62 -9.49 -2.78
CA ASP A 94 -20.67 -8.09 -2.35
C ASP A 94 -20.32 -7.12 -3.47
N HIS A 95 -19.35 -7.45 -4.34
CA HIS A 95 -19.05 -6.66 -5.53
C HIS A 95 -20.24 -6.61 -6.48
N PHE A 96 -20.88 -7.77 -6.74
CA PHE A 96 -22.10 -7.82 -7.56
C PHE A 96 -23.21 -6.95 -7.02
N ARG A 97 -23.55 -7.08 -5.72
CA ARG A 97 -24.63 -6.29 -5.11
C ARG A 97 -24.39 -4.80 -5.24
N LYS A 98 -23.17 -4.35 -4.94
CA LYS A 98 -22.82 -2.93 -5.00
C LYS A 98 -22.75 -2.39 -6.42
N LEU A 99 -22.33 -3.21 -7.39
CA LEU A 99 -22.36 -2.85 -8.80
C LEU A 99 -23.79 -2.76 -9.33
N ARG A 100 -24.63 -3.74 -9.01
CA ARG A 100 -26.05 -3.74 -9.36
C ARG A 100 -26.76 -2.52 -8.79
N ASP A 101 -26.50 -2.19 -7.52
CA ASP A 101 -27.11 -1.02 -6.87
C ASP A 101 -26.58 0.31 -7.44
N ALA A 102 -25.42 0.31 -8.12
CA ALA A 102 -24.84 1.47 -8.81
C ALA A 102 -25.29 1.59 -10.28
N LEU A 103 -26.00 0.61 -10.84
CA LEU A 103 -26.50 0.64 -12.22
C LEU A 103 -28.03 0.85 -12.26
N PRO A 104 -28.58 1.52 -13.29
CA PRO A 104 -27.86 2.17 -14.39
C PRO A 104 -27.32 3.56 -13.98
N ILE A 105 -26.21 3.98 -14.59
CA ILE A 105 -25.58 5.27 -14.23
C ILE A 105 -26.44 6.48 -14.63
N ALA A 106 -27.38 6.31 -15.57
CA ALA A 106 -28.30 7.35 -16.03
C ALA A 106 -29.27 7.84 -14.93
N ASP A 107 -29.49 7.03 -13.88
CA ASP A 107 -30.37 7.36 -12.76
C ASP A 107 -29.65 8.15 -11.65
N TRP A 108 -28.35 8.39 -11.79
CA TRP A 108 -27.58 9.07 -10.77
C TRP A 108 -27.91 10.55 -10.68
N THR A 109 -28.01 11.01 -9.44
CA THR A 109 -28.06 12.44 -9.13
C THR A 109 -26.75 12.83 -8.48
N ASP A 110 -25.94 13.64 -9.18
CA ASP A 110 -24.81 14.31 -8.55
C ASP A 110 -25.34 15.28 -7.49
N ASP A 111 -25.04 14.99 -6.22
CA ASP A 111 -25.39 15.85 -5.11
C ASP A 111 -24.34 16.96 -4.88
N GLY A 112 -23.32 17.03 -5.73
CA GLY A 112 -22.21 17.96 -5.66
C GLY A 112 -21.32 17.71 -4.43
N SER A 113 -21.52 16.61 -3.70
CA SER A 113 -20.74 16.29 -2.52
C SER A 113 -19.42 15.64 -2.92
N TRP A 114 -18.35 16.08 -2.26
CA TRP A 114 -17.03 15.53 -2.47
C TRP A 114 -17.00 14.05 -2.06
N GLY A 115 -16.64 13.17 -3.00
CA GLY A 115 -16.59 11.72 -2.79
C GLY A 115 -17.88 10.96 -3.10
N SER A 116 -18.88 11.62 -3.70
CA SER A 116 -20.11 10.99 -4.20
C SER A 116 -19.83 9.92 -5.25
N PHE A 117 -18.80 10.13 -6.10
CA PHE A 117 -18.33 9.13 -7.06
C PHE A 117 -17.37 8.15 -6.38
N GLY A 118 -17.91 7.02 -5.94
CA GLY A 118 -17.30 5.90 -5.23
C GLY A 118 -16.57 4.90 -6.13
N LYS A 119 -16.05 3.84 -5.51
CA LYS A 119 -15.38 2.74 -6.24
C LYS A 119 -16.36 2.04 -7.19
N TYR A 120 -17.54 1.70 -6.70
CA TYR A 120 -18.54 0.96 -7.48
C TYR A 120 -19.20 1.83 -8.53
N ASP A 121 -19.31 3.14 -8.29
CA ASP A 121 -19.73 4.11 -9.30
C ASP A 121 -18.72 4.12 -10.45
N HIS A 122 -17.42 4.15 -10.17
CA HIS A 122 -16.41 4.05 -11.23
C HIS A 122 -16.49 2.74 -12.01
N ILE A 123 -16.60 1.59 -11.32
CA ILE A 123 -16.80 0.29 -11.98
C ILE A 123 -18.06 0.31 -12.86
N ALA A 124 -19.19 0.81 -12.34
CA ALA A 124 -20.45 0.92 -13.08
C ALA A 124 -20.32 1.79 -14.33
N THR A 125 -19.62 2.92 -14.22
CA THR A 125 -19.38 3.81 -15.37
C THR A 125 -18.53 3.11 -16.44
N VAL A 126 -17.49 2.39 -16.03
CA VAL A 126 -16.64 1.62 -16.94
C VAL A 126 -17.44 0.53 -17.66
N VAL A 127 -18.32 -0.18 -16.94
CA VAL A 127 -19.20 -1.21 -17.50
C VAL A 127 -20.19 -0.62 -18.49
N ASP A 128 -20.87 0.49 -18.14
CA ASP A 128 -21.86 1.16 -18.98
C ASP A 128 -21.28 1.65 -20.32
N HIS A 129 -19.99 2.00 -20.35
CA HIS A 129 -19.27 2.46 -21.54
C HIS A 129 -18.55 1.33 -22.31
N ALA A 130 -18.57 0.10 -21.82
CA ALA A 130 -17.83 -1.01 -22.41
C ALA A 130 -18.71 -1.86 -23.34
N ASP A 131 -18.21 -2.16 -24.54
CA ASP A 131 -18.80 -3.17 -25.42
C ASP A 131 -18.44 -4.61 -25.01
N ALA A 132 -17.49 -4.76 -24.08
CA ALA A 132 -16.96 -6.04 -23.61
C ALA A 132 -17.58 -6.41 -22.24
N PRO A 133 -17.87 -7.70 -21.99
CA PRO A 133 -18.44 -8.12 -20.71
C PRO A 133 -17.44 -7.91 -19.56
N LEU A 134 -17.98 -7.54 -18.39
CA LEU A 134 -17.23 -7.61 -17.13
C LEU A 134 -17.16 -9.06 -16.67
N CYS A 135 -15.95 -9.58 -16.59
CA CYS A 135 -15.63 -10.92 -16.12
C CYS A 135 -14.92 -10.88 -14.77
N ALA A 136 -14.98 -12.00 -14.05
CA ALA A 136 -14.13 -12.23 -12.89
C ALA A 136 -13.19 -13.41 -13.14
N TRP A 137 -11.97 -13.27 -12.65
CA TRP A 137 -10.97 -14.32 -12.59
C TRP A 137 -10.48 -14.45 -11.15
N VAL A 138 -10.29 -15.68 -10.67
CA VAL A 138 -9.90 -16.00 -9.29
C VAL A 138 -8.81 -17.07 -9.31
N ILE A 139 -7.71 -16.81 -8.61
CA ILE A 139 -6.63 -17.78 -8.41
C ILE A 139 -6.39 -17.99 -6.91
N ASP A 140 -6.14 -19.25 -6.53
CA ASP A 140 -5.60 -19.56 -5.22
C ASP A 140 -4.11 -19.22 -5.23
N THR A 141 -3.67 -18.38 -4.30
CA THR A 141 -2.27 -17.93 -4.26
C THR A 141 -1.32 -19.04 -3.85
N GLU A 142 -1.80 -20.15 -3.29
CA GLU A 142 -0.99 -21.36 -3.08
C GLU A 142 -0.59 -22.04 -4.40
N ASP A 143 -1.35 -21.82 -5.48
CA ASP A 143 -1.04 -22.36 -6.81
C ASP A 143 0.03 -21.54 -7.55
N LEU A 144 0.45 -20.40 -6.98
CA LEU A 144 1.46 -19.52 -7.57
C LEU A 144 2.85 -19.78 -6.97
N GLU A 145 3.80 -20.19 -7.80
CA GLU A 145 5.21 -20.30 -7.38
C GLU A 145 5.85 -18.92 -7.14
N THR A 146 5.53 -17.94 -8.00
CA THR A 146 6.07 -16.58 -7.94
C THR A 146 5.02 -15.54 -8.29
N GLY A 147 5.21 -14.30 -7.82
CA GLY A 147 4.44 -13.13 -8.25
C GLY A 147 5.02 -12.47 -9.52
N PRO A 148 4.46 -11.34 -9.97
CA PRO A 148 4.79 -10.74 -11.26
C PRO A 148 6.21 -10.18 -11.39
N TYR A 149 6.92 -10.02 -10.27
CA TYR A 149 8.34 -9.63 -10.24
C TYR A 149 9.30 -10.83 -10.24
N GLY A 150 8.80 -12.07 -10.31
CA GLY A 150 9.62 -13.29 -10.34
C GLY A 150 10.10 -13.80 -8.98
N TYR A 151 9.49 -13.37 -7.88
CA TYR A 151 9.82 -13.79 -6.51
C TYR A 151 8.65 -14.49 -5.83
N PRO A 152 8.90 -15.40 -4.87
CA PRO A 152 7.85 -16.00 -4.05
C PRO A 152 6.93 -14.93 -3.45
N THR A 153 5.63 -15.20 -3.48
CA THR A 153 4.60 -14.24 -3.10
C THR A 153 3.60 -14.84 -2.13
N TYR A 154 2.81 -13.99 -1.48
CA TYR A 154 1.66 -14.39 -0.68
C TYR A 154 0.49 -13.42 -0.92
N ARG A 155 -0.71 -13.81 -0.48
CA ARG A 155 -1.98 -13.10 -0.69
C ARG A 155 -1.88 -11.58 -0.51
N HIS A 156 -1.48 -11.12 0.68
CA HIS A 156 -1.51 -9.70 1.03
C HIS A 156 -0.54 -8.83 0.20
N GLU A 157 0.62 -9.32 -0.21
CA GLU A 157 1.53 -8.50 -1.03
C GLU A 157 1.17 -8.51 -2.53
N LEU A 158 0.35 -9.46 -2.99
CA LEU A 158 0.06 -9.63 -4.41
C LEU A 158 -0.89 -8.56 -4.97
N GLU A 159 -1.88 -8.11 -4.19
CA GLU A 159 -2.75 -6.99 -4.60
C GLU A 159 -1.93 -5.74 -4.88
N ALA A 160 -1.06 -5.34 -3.94
CA ALA A 160 -0.22 -4.16 -4.10
C ALA A 160 0.72 -4.24 -5.32
N LYS A 161 1.35 -5.41 -5.55
CA LYS A 161 2.20 -5.64 -6.73
C LYS A 161 1.42 -5.42 -8.03
N LEU A 162 0.26 -6.04 -8.18
CA LEU A 162 -0.51 -5.95 -9.42
C LEU A 162 -1.17 -4.58 -9.60
N VAL A 163 -1.67 -3.98 -8.52
CA VAL A 163 -2.20 -2.61 -8.55
C VAL A 163 -1.12 -1.63 -8.99
N GLY A 164 0.11 -1.76 -8.48
CA GLY A 164 1.26 -0.94 -8.89
C GLY A 164 1.57 -1.07 -10.39
N LEU A 165 1.60 -2.30 -10.92
CA LEU A 165 1.80 -2.54 -12.35
C LEU A 165 0.69 -1.92 -13.20
N VAL A 166 -0.58 -2.18 -12.86
CA VAL A 166 -1.72 -1.67 -13.63
C VAL A 166 -1.80 -0.15 -13.57
N HIS A 167 -1.57 0.46 -12.41
CA HIS A 167 -1.59 1.91 -12.22
C HIS A 167 -0.44 2.61 -12.96
N SER A 168 0.72 1.96 -13.11
CA SER A 168 1.82 2.50 -13.92
C SER A 168 1.51 2.52 -15.43
N SER A 169 0.49 1.79 -15.86
CA SER A 169 0.14 1.66 -17.27
C SER A 169 -0.88 2.70 -17.71
N SER A 170 -0.47 3.56 -18.65
CA SER A 170 -1.40 4.50 -19.31
C SER A 170 -2.57 3.81 -20.04
N ARG A 171 -2.48 2.49 -20.29
CA ARG A 171 -3.57 1.68 -20.87
C ARG A 171 -4.79 1.62 -19.96
N PHE A 172 -4.61 1.77 -18.65
CA PHE A 172 -5.63 1.44 -17.64
C PHE A 172 -6.03 2.60 -16.72
N ASP A 173 -5.31 3.73 -16.74
CA ASP A 173 -5.52 4.92 -15.88
C ASP A 173 -6.99 5.37 -15.72
N ARG A 174 -7.82 5.16 -16.75
CA ARG A 174 -9.22 5.63 -16.77
C ARG A 174 -10.26 4.58 -16.39
N ILE A 175 -9.88 3.30 -16.40
CA ILE A 175 -10.79 2.18 -16.13
C ILE A 175 -10.53 1.48 -14.80
N PHE A 176 -9.35 1.68 -14.22
CA PHE A 176 -8.94 0.97 -13.03
C PHE A 176 -9.43 1.66 -11.76
N ALA A 177 -10.25 0.97 -10.98
CA ALA A 177 -11.03 1.52 -9.88
C ALA A 177 -10.44 1.28 -8.48
N ASN A 178 -9.24 0.67 -8.39
CA ASN A 178 -8.56 0.49 -7.11
C ASN A 178 -8.29 1.86 -6.45
N ARG A 179 -8.47 1.90 -5.12
CA ARG A 179 -8.27 3.10 -4.29
C ARG A 179 -7.20 2.92 -3.23
N ASP A 180 -6.94 1.67 -2.85
CA ASP A 180 -5.81 1.31 -2.03
C ASP A 180 -4.64 0.96 -2.97
N PHE A 181 -3.42 1.16 -2.50
CA PHE A 181 -2.16 1.03 -3.26
C PHE A 181 -2.01 1.94 -4.49
N VAL A 182 -2.93 2.89 -4.70
CA VAL A 182 -2.79 4.01 -5.64
C VAL A 182 -2.60 5.33 -4.88
N PRO A 183 -1.86 6.31 -5.42
CA PRO A 183 -1.71 7.62 -4.80
C PRO A 183 -3.05 8.31 -4.57
N ASN A 184 -3.28 8.88 -3.38
CA ASN A 184 -4.56 9.54 -3.03
C ASN A 184 -4.98 10.65 -4.02
N ARG A 185 -4.06 11.25 -4.77
CA ARG A 185 -4.38 12.23 -5.83
C ARG A 185 -5.30 11.65 -6.92
N VAL A 186 -5.18 10.36 -7.23
CA VAL A 186 -5.96 9.71 -8.30
C VAL A 186 -7.44 9.64 -7.95
N PRO A 187 -7.86 9.02 -6.81
CA PRO A 187 -9.26 9.03 -6.42
C PRO A 187 -9.80 10.45 -6.16
N GLN A 188 -8.96 11.43 -5.81
CA GLN A 188 -9.38 12.82 -5.74
C GLN A 188 -9.77 13.39 -7.11
N GLN A 189 -8.90 13.26 -8.11
CA GLN A 189 -9.16 13.77 -9.45
C GLN A 189 -10.37 13.06 -10.07
N MET A 190 -10.46 11.76 -9.87
CA MET A 190 -11.60 10.95 -10.29
C MET A 190 -12.91 11.44 -9.66
N ALA A 191 -12.93 11.70 -8.35
CA ALA A 191 -14.10 12.22 -7.66
C ALA A 191 -14.48 13.65 -8.09
N GLN A 192 -13.55 14.45 -8.59
CA GLN A 192 -13.82 15.82 -9.07
C GLN A 192 -14.54 15.86 -10.41
N VAL A 193 -14.29 14.88 -11.29
CA VAL A 193 -14.87 14.84 -12.64
C VAL A 193 -16.00 13.82 -12.78
N GLY A 194 -16.12 12.87 -11.84
CA GLY A 194 -17.20 11.88 -11.81
C GLY A 194 -17.18 10.96 -13.04
N PRO A 195 -18.36 10.65 -13.64
CA PRO A 195 -18.46 9.76 -14.79
C PRO A 195 -17.59 10.18 -15.99
N ALA A 196 -17.38 11.49 -16.17
CA ALA A 196 -16.55 12.04 -17.25
C ALA A 196 -15.07 11.62 -17.13
N TRP A 197 -14.64 11.06 -16.00
CA TRP A 197 -13.29 10.47 -15.84
C TRP A 197 -12.98 9.44 -16.92
N VAL A 198 -13.95 8.58 -17.25
CA VAL A 198 -13.76 7.47 -18.20
C VAL A 198 -13.66 7.97 -19.64
N GLU A 199 -14.29 9.11 -19.94
CA GLU A 199 -14.30 9.73 -21.28
C GLU A 199 -13.07 10.63 -21.55
N TYR A 200 -12.33 11.00 -20.51
CA TYR A 200 -11.25 11.97 -20.62
C TYR A 200 -10.00 11.35 -21.28
N ILE A 201 -9.59 11.90 -22.43
CA ILE A 201 -8.31 11.55 -23.06
C ILE A 201 -7.19 12.21 -22.23
N HIS A 202 -6.40 11.41 -21.53
CA HIS A 202 -5.20 11.93 -20.88
C HIS A 202 -4.07 12.03 -21.89
N GLU A 203 -3.52 13.22 -22.08
CA GLU A 203 -2.39 13.45 -22.99
C GLU A 203 -1.02 13.21 -22.33
N THR A 204 -0.96 13.02 -21.00
CA THR A 204 0.28 12.78 -20.27
C THR A 204 0.28 11.35 -19.73
N PRO A 205 1.08 10.43 -20.29
CA PRO A 205 1.24 9.10 -19.71
C PRO A 205 1.80 9.20 -18.29
N ASN A 206 1.43 8.26 -17.41
CA ASN A 206 2.27 7.86 -16.28
C ASN A 206 3.56 7.23 -16.85
N SER A 207 4.41 8.04 -17.47
CA SER A 207 5.59 7.61 -18.21
C SER A 207 6.68 7.18 -17.22
N GLU A 208 6.75 5.88 -16.92
CA GLU A 208 7.91 5.31 -16.25
C GLU A 208 9.03 4.98 -17.25
N LEU A 209 10.28 5.28 -16.86
CA LEU A 209 11.46 4.92 -17.63
C LEU A 209 11.74 3.42 -17.46
N ALA A 210 11.87 2.70 -18.57
CA ALA A 210 12.40 1.34 -18.58
C ALA A 210 13.78 1.33 -17.91
N ARG A 211 14.01 0.38 -16.99
CA ARG A 211 15.31 0.20 -16.32
C ARG A 211 15.92 -1.14 -16.64
N ASP A 212 17.25 -1.15 -16.62
CA ASP A 212 18.01 -2.38 -16.64
C ASP A 212 17.84 -3.05 -15.27
N VAL A 213 17.19 -4.21 -15.26
CA VAL A 213 16.91 -5.00 -14.05
C VAL A 213 17.98 -6.07 -13.82
N ASP A 214 19.02 -6.10 -14.66
CA ASP A 214 20.12 -7.05 -14.52
C ASP A 214 20.88 -6.83 -13.19
N GLY A 215 21.11 -7.92 -12.46
CA GLY A 215 21.88 -7.90 -11.21
C GLY A 215 21.08 -7.69 -9.93
N LEU A 216 19.74 -7.77 -9.98
CA LEU A 216 18.95 -7.88 -8.76
C LEU A 216 19.29 -9.18 -8.00
N PRO A 217 19.29 -9.17 -6.66
CA PRO A 217 19.44 -10.36 -5.84
C PRO A 217 18.38 -11.43 -6.10
N ASP A 218 18.75 -12.71 -6.06
CA ASP A 218 17.85 -13.84 -6.35
C ASP A 218 16.78 -14.12 -5.27
N THR A 219 16.78 -13.37 -4.15
CA THR A 219 15.86 -13.61 -3.02
C THR A 219 15.25 -12.31 -2.50
N LYS A 220 14.06 -12.40 -1.88
CA LYS A 220 13.42 -11.25 -1.22
C LYS A 220 14.28 -10.65 -0.10
N ALA A 221 14.96 -11.48 0.69
CA ALA A 221 15.90 -11.00 1.70
C ALA A 221 17.08 -10.27 1.06
N GLY A 222 17.63 -10.78 -0.05
CA GLY A 222 18.67 -10.08 -0.79
C GLY A 222 18.20 -8.73 -1.35
N LEU A 223 16.96 -8.64 -1.87
CA LEU A 223 16.38 -7.37 -2.32
C LEU A 223 16.23 -6.35 -1.18
N TRP A 224 15.85 -6.84 0.02
CA TRP A 224 15.80 -6.00 1.22
C TRP A 224 17.18 -5.42 1.55
N ASP A 225 18.22 -6.27 1.61
CA ASP A 225 19.59 -5.87 1.93
C ASP A 225 20.18 -4.89 0.90
N ASP A 226 19.93 -5.14 -0.39
CA ASP A 226 20.36 -4.25 -1.47
C ASP A 226 19.64 -2.90 -1.39
N TRP A 227 18.33 -2.89 -1.12
CA TRP A 227 17.58 -1.66 -0.96
C TRP A 227 18.07 -0.84 0.25
N LEU A 228 18.30 -1.48 1.40
CA LEU A 228 18.87 -0.84 2.59
C LEU A 228 20.25 -0.26 2.31
N SER A 229 21.13 -1.02 1.64
CA SER A 229 22.47 -0.58 1.26
C SER A 229 22.44 0.71 0.45
N ARG A 230 21.52 0.82 -0.50
CA ARG A 230 21.39 1.98 -1.41
C ARG A 230 20.62 3.14 -0.81
N THR A 231 20.00 2.97 0.35
CA THR A 231 19.14 3.98 0.99
C THR A 231 19.58 4.24 2.44
N LEU A 232 19.02 3.52 3.40
CA LEU A 232 19.16 3.75 4.84
C LEU A 232 20.63 3.64 5.30
N CYS A 233 21.35 2.57 4.94
CA CYS A 233 22.77 2.40 5.30
C CYS A 233 23.64 3.53 4.74
N ARG A 234 23.36 3.97 3.50
CA ARG A 234 24.07 5.09 2.88
C ARG A 234 23.83 6.38 3.67
N ASP A 235 22.61 6.60 4.11
CA ASP A 235 22.25 7.78 4.89
C ASP A 235 22.85 7.75 6.31
N ILE A 236 23.05 6.57 6.90
CA ILE A 236 23.81 6.40 8.17
C ILE A 236 25.30 6.65 7.95
N ALA A 237 25.87 6.15 6.86
CA ALA A 237 27.28 6.28 6.55
C ALA A 237 27.68 7.68 6.06
N ASP A 238 26.70 8.49 5.63
CA ASP A 238 26.92 9.86 5.21
C ASP A 238 27.19 10.76 6.43
N GLY A 239 28.45 11.18 6.60
CA GLY A 239 28.86 12.04 7.71
C GLY A 239 28.23 13.44 7.71
N GLU A 240 27.51 13.82 6.65
CA GLU A 240 26.68 15.03 6.63
C GLU A 240 25.22 14.78 7.07
N SER A 241 24.81 13.52 7.14
CA SER A 241 23.50 13.12 7.64
C SER A 241 23.47 13.14 9.17
N SER A 242 22.28 13.39 9.71
CA SER A 242 22.01 13.26 11.14
C SER A 242 21.57 11.85 11.53
N ASP A 243 21.55 10.90 10.58
CA ASP A 243 21.19 9.50 10.83
C ASP A 243 22.34 8.74 11.52
N PRO A 244 22.04 7.73 12.36
CA PRO A 244 20.70 7.29 12.75
C PRO A 244 20.05 8.25 13.77
N ILE A 245 18.77 8.58 13.59
CA ILE A 245 18.04 9.51 14.47
C ILE A 245 17.18 8.73 15.49
N PRO A 246 17.42 8.87 16.80
CA PRO A 246 16.56 8.30 17.84
C PRO A 246 15.10 8.73 17.67
N LEU A 247 14.17 7.77 17.74
CA LEU A 247 12.74 8.08 17.70
C LEU A 247 12.31 8.84 18.97
N PHE A 248 12.78 8.39 20.14
CA PHE A 248 12.40 8.93 21.44
C PHE A 248 13.45 9.88 22.00
N ALA A 249 13.01 10.86 22.78
CA ALA A 249 13.89 11.61 23.68
C ALA A 249 14.11 10.76 24.93
N THR A 250 15.36 10.44 25.25
CA THR A 250 15.71 9.58 26.39
C THR A 250 16.78 10.18 27.27
N ASP A 251 16.82 9.74 28.53
CA ASP A 251 17.97 9.96 29.41
C ASP A 251 19.13 8.97 29.12
N GLU A 252 20.15 8.98 29.99
CA GLU A 252 21.33 8.10 29.88
C GLU A 252 21.02 6.60 30.08
N ASN A 253 19.87 6.27 30.67
CA ASN A 253 19.41 4.90 30.92
C ASN A 253 18.31 4.46 29.93
N ARG A 254 18.10 5.21 28.84
CA ARG A 254 17.04 4.98 27.84
C ARG A 254 15.61 5.08 28.40
N VAL A 255 15.44 5.77 29.52
CA VAL A 255 14.10 6.12 30.03
C VAL A 255 13.54 7.21 29.12
N VAL A 256 12.37 6.96 28.52
CA VAL A 256 11.75 7.91 27.58
C VAL A 256 11.17 9.09 28.35
N GLU A 257 11.56 10.31 27.97
CA GLU A 257 10.98 11.53 28.50
C GLU A 257 9.49 11.61 28.17
N LEU A 258 8.74 12.30 29.04
CA LEU A 258 7.31 12.52 28.82
C LEU A 258 7.03 13.94 28.33
N THR A 259 6.03 14.07 27.46
CA THR A 259 5.45 15.35 27.09
C THR A 259 4.71 15.96 28.28
N GLU A 260 4.38 17.25 28.21
CA GLU A 260 3.57 17.94 29.25
C GLU A 260 2.20 17.27 29.48
N ARG A 261 1.73 16.46 28.52
CA ARG A 261 0.46 15.71 28.61
C ARG A 261 0.64 14.27 29.10
N GLY A 262 1.84 13.87 29.52
CA GLY A 262 2.13 12.52 29.99
C GLY A 262 2.08 11.47 28.87
N GLY A 263 2.53 11.82 27.67
CA GLY A 263 2.75 10.89 26.57
C GLY A 263 4.24 10.70 26.29
N LEU A 264 4.63 9.64 25.59
CA LEU A 264 6.02 9.40 25.20
C LEU A 264 6.52 10.52 24.29
N LYS A 265 7.67 11.12 24.62
CA LYS A 265 8.23 12.24 23.88
C LYS A 265 9.15 11.73 22.76
N ARG A 266 8.91 12.22 21.54
CA ARG A 266 9.82 12.04 20.40
C ARG A 266 11.07 12.89 20.57
N SER A 267 12.18 12.51 19.95
CA SER A 267 13.37 13.36 19.93
C SER A 267 13.13 14.64 19.11
N ASP A 268 13.73 15.76 19.53
CA ASP A 268 13.64 17.01 18.76
C ASP A 268 14.26 16.85 17.36
N ALA A 269 15.27 15.98 17.23
CA ALA A 269 15.92 15.67 15.97
C ALA A 269 14.98 14.96 14.97
N ILE A 270 14.14 14.02 15.44
CA ILE A 270 13.18 13.37 14.54
C ILE A 270 12.03 14.30 14.16
N ASP A 271 11.58 15.17 15.08
CA ASP A 271 10.60 16.21 14.75
C ASP A 271 11.15 17.19 13.70
N ALA A 272 12.42 17.58 13.80
CA ALA A 272 13.09 18.40 12.79
C ALA A 272 13.19 17.67 11.43
N ARG A 273 13.54 16.38 11.41
CA ARG A 273 13.61 15.58 10.19
C ARG A 273 12.25 15.43 9.51
N ILE A 274 11.19 15.13 10.27
CA ILE A 274 9.82 15.02 9.73
C ILE A 274 9.39 16.35 9.10
N ARG A 275 9.71 17.49 9.71
CA ARG A 275 9.43 18.82 9.11
C ARG A 275 10.23 19.07 7.84
N GLN A 276 11.53 18.76 7.86
CA GLN A 276 12.42 18.96 6.72
C GLN A 276 11.99 18.14 5.50
N GLU A 277 11.65 16.87 5.70
CA GLU A 277 11.19 16.01 4.61
C GLU A 277 9.73 16.36 4.23
N GLY A 278 8.89 16.65 5.21
CA GLY A 278 7.49 16.98 4.98
C GLY A 278 7.31 18.28 4.18
N SER A 279 8.17 19.28 4.38
CA SER A 279 8.12 20.55 3.62
C SER A 279 8.49 20.39 2.15
N LYS A 280 9.12 19.28 1.75
CA LYS A 280 9.29 18.93 0.33
C LYS A 280 7.98 18.48 -0.32
N CYS A 281 7.05 17.97 0.49
CA CYS A 281 5.78 17.40 0.02
C CYS A 281 4.64 18.42 0.00
N VAL A 282 4.73 19.51 0.77
CA VAL A 282 3.66 20.50 0.91
C VAL A 282 4.18 21.92 1.01
N THR A 283 3.38 22.86 0.53
CA THR A 283 3.55 24.30 0.70
C THR A 283 2.30 24.89 1.34
N ALA A 284 2.31 26.19 1.66
CA ALA A 284 1.11 26.89 2.12
C ALA A 284 -0.05 26.86 1.10
N ASP A 285 0.26 26.64 -0.18
CA ASP A 285 -0.70 26.65 -1.29
C ASP A 285 -1.21 25.24 -1.67
N GLY A 286 -0.65 24.17 -1.10
CA GLY A 286 -1.12 22.81 -1.33
C GLY A 286 -0.03 21.74 -1.30
N VAL A 287 -0.28 20.63 -1.99
CA VAL A 287 0.66 19.50 -2.11
C VAL A 287 1.59 19.76 -3.31
N ALA A 288 2.88 19.47 -3.14
CA ALA A 288 3.87 19.57 -4.20
C ALA A 288 3.78 18.38 -5.17
N ASP A 289 4.16 18.58 -6.43
CA ASP A 289 4.02 17.55 -7.47
C ASP A 289 5.11 16.46 -7.39
N ASP A 290 6.30 16.80 -6.90
CA ASP A 290 7.49 15.93 -6.94
C ASP A 290 7.48 14.81 -5.87
N PHE A 291 6.77 15.04 -4.75
CA PHE A 291 6.77 14.14 -3.60
C PHE A 291 5.35 13.83 -3.14
N GLU A 292 5.04 12.54 -3.07
CA GLU A 292 3.70 12.05 -2.75
C GLU A 292 3.43 12.03 -1.22
N GLY A 293 4.49 12.15 -0.42
CA GLY A 293 4.43 12.12 1.04
C GLY A 293 5.72 11.59 1.65
N LEU A 294 5.61 11.03 2.86
CA LEU A 294 6.74 10.48 3.60
C LEU A 294 6.69 8.95 3.66
N LEU A 295 7.81 8.31 3.36
CA LEU A 295 8.10 6.92 3.71
C LEU A 295 8.93 6.91 5.00
N TYR A 296 8.63 5.99 5.90
CA TYR A 296 9.40 5.85 7.14
C TYR A 296 9.58 4.40 7.58
N ILE A 297 10.73 4.14 8.20
CA ILE A 297 11.14 2.84 8.73
C ILE A 297 11.57 3.03 10.19
N MET A 298 10.87 2.38 11.10
CA MET A 298 11.28 2.21 12.48
C MET A 298 12.17 0.99 12.58
N TYR A 299 13.34 1.13 13.20
CA TYR A 299 14.34 0.07 13.28
C TYR A 299 15.15 0.16 14.58
N GLN A 300 15.86 -0.93 14.88
CA GLN A 300 16.89 -1.01 15.91
C GLN A 300 18.21 -1.44 15.25
N LEU A 301 19.33 -1.24 15.95
CA LEU A 301 20.66 -1.58 15.47
C LEU A 301 21.27 -2.71 16.30
N ASP A 302 21.79 -3.74 15.64
CA ASP A 302 22.62 -4.81 16.22
C ASP A 302 24.10 -4.65 15.82
N GLY A 303 24.57 -3.39 15.82
CA GLY A 303 25.90 -3.03 15.30
C GLY A 303 26.05 -1.53 15.13
N ASP A 304 26.89 -1.11 14.17
CA ASP A 304 27.08 0.31 13.87
C ASP A 304 26.08 0.85 12.82
N GLY A 305 25.31 -0.05 12.18
CA GLY A 305 24.24 0.30 11.25
C GLY A 305 24.70 0.63 9.85
N THR A 306 26.00 0.45 9.55
CA THR A 306 26.53 0.66 8.20
C THR A 306 26.36 -0.55 7.28
N ASP A 307 26.10 -1.72 7.85
CA ASP A 307 25.75 -2.96 7.15
C ASP A 307 24.23 -3.23 7.24
N PRO A 308 23.54 -3.62 6.15
CA PRO A 308 22.15 -4.06 6.20
C PRO A 308 21.86 -5.13 7.27
N ALA A 309 22.80 -6.02 7.55
CA ALA A 309 22.65 -7.07 8.55
C ALA A 309 22.53 -6.53 9.99
N ASP A 310 23.01 -5.31 10.24
CA ASP A 310 22.91 -4.65 11.55
C ASP A 310 21.54 -3.98 11.74
N LEU A 311 20.72 -3.85 10.70
CA LEU A 311 19.43 -3.17 10.74
C LEU A 311 18.30 -4.15 11.01
N VAL A 312 17.68 -4.05 12.18
CA VAL A 312 16.50 -4.83 12.56
C VAL A 312 15.24 -4.03 12.26
N PRO A 313 14.48 -4.32 11.17
CA PRO A 313 13.27 -3.59 10.87
C PRO A 313 12.17 -3.92 11.89
N ARG A 314 11.57 -2.87 12.45
CA ARG A 314 10.44 -2.98 13.39
C ARG A 314 9.13 -2.59 12.77
N TYR A 315 9.10 -1.55 11.94
CA TYR A 315 7.88 -1.14 11.27
C TYR A 315 8.18 -0.32 10.02
N ILE A 316 7.41 -0.54 8.96
CA ILE A 316 7.45 0.27 7.74
C ILE A 316 6.08 0.91 7.55
N GLY A 317 6.07 2.20 7.24
CA GLY A 317 4.81 2.85 6.92
C GLY A 317 4.95 4.11 6.08
N LYS A 318 3.80 4.62 5.64
CA LYS A 318 3.71 5.88 4.89
C LYS A 318 2.81 6.93 5.53
N ALA A 319 3.00 8.17 5.10
CA ALA A 319 2.07 9.27 5.28
C ALA A 319 1.94 10.05 3.97
N GLU A 320 0.78 9.95 3.32
CA GLU A 320 0.53 10.67 2.05
C GLU A 320 0.19 12.14 2.29
N ALA A 321 0.75 13.01 1.44
CA ALA A 321 0.52 14.44 1.46
C ALA A 321 -0.88 14.80 0.92
N TYR A 322 -1.38 14.06 -0.06
CA TYR A 322 -2.79 14.11 -0.46
C TYR A 322 -3.67 13.35 0.53
N GLY A 323 -4.79 13.96 0.93
CA GLY A 323 -5.74 13.35 1.85
C GLY A 323 -6.76 12.45 1.16
N LYS A 324 -7.22 11.38 1.83
CA LYS A 324 -8.38 10.58 1.38
C LYS A 324 -9.71 11.35 1.43
N LYS A 325 -9.77 12.51 2.10
CA LYS A 325 -11.00 13.32 2.26
C LYS A 325 -10.87 14.81 1.92
N ASN A 326 -9.64 15.27 1.70
CA ASN A 326 -9.29 16.67 1.54
C ASN A 326 -8.14 16.74 0.55
N ALA A 327 -8.03 17.84 -0.21
CA ALA A 327 -6.94 18.05 -1.16
C ALA A 327 -5.57 17.81 -0.49
N GLN A 328 -5.37 18.41 0.69
CA GLN A 328 -4.22 18.17 1.55
C GLN A 328 -4.59 17.31 2.77
N SER A 329 -3.70 16.37 3.11
CA SER A 329 -3.79 15.50 4.29
C SER A 329 -3.62 16.29 5.58
N ALA A 330 -4.47 16.02 6.57
CA ALA A 330 -4.35 16.61 7.91
C ALA A 330 -3.01 16.28 8.59
N ASN A 331 -2.34 15.20 8.15
CA ASN A 331 -1.00 14.83 8.64
C ASN A 331 0.08 15.87 8.28
N PHE A 332 -0.14 16.68 7.25
CA PHE A 332 0.82 17.68 6.77
C PHE A 332 0.37 19.11 7.02
N GLU A 333 -0.79 19.33 7.66
CA GLU A 333 -1.36 20.67 7.82
C GLU A 333 -0.50 21.62 8.67
N GLU A 334 0.13 21.10 9.73
CA GLU A 334 1.01 21.90 10.58
C GLU A 334 2.36 22.16 9.90
N ILE A 335 2.84 21.23 9.08
CA ILE A 335 4.07 21.37 8.31
C ILE A 335 3.89 22.44 7.21
N ALA A 336 2.81 22.34 6.43
CA ALA A 336 2.48 23.29 5.36
C ALA A 336 2.32 24.74 5.84
N LYS A 337 1.81 24.91 7.07
CA LYS A 337 1.59 26.23 7.67
C LYS A 337 2.74 26.68 8.60
N GLU A 338 3.83 25.92 8.64
CA GLU A 338 5.01 26.20 9.48
C GLU A 338 4.65 26.43 10.97
N ARG A 339 3.75 25.60 11.51
CA ARG A 339 3.29 25.68 12.90
C ARG A 339 3.94 24.61 13.77
N ASP A 340 4.19 24.95 15.03
CA ASP A 340 4.87 24.07 15.99
C ASP A 340 4.01 22.89 16.48
N ALA A 341 2.69 22.92 16.26
CA ALA A 341 1.81 21.86 16.73
C ALA A 341 2.08 20.52 16.00
N THR A 342 1.96 19.41 16.74
CA THR A 342 2.28 18.07 16.22
C THR A 342 1.14 17.06 16.39
N ARG A 343 -0.13 17.49 16.40
CA ARG A 343 -1.26 16.58 16.69
C ARG A 343 -1.39 15.37 15.78
N ALA A 344 -1.27 15.55 14.46
CA ALA A 344 -1.33 14.47 13.47
C ALA A 344 0.06 14.16 12.88
N PHE A 345 0.80 15.21 12.51
CA PHE A 345 2.25 15.23 12.24
C PHE A 345 2.82 13.98 11.56
N ALA A 346 2.54 13.83 10.27
CA ALA A 346 2.97 12.69 9.46
C ALA A 346 2.63 11.31 10.06
N ARG A 347 1.52 11.20 10.81
CA ARG A 347 1.10 10.02 11.60
C ARG A 347 1.97 9.69 12.82
N TRP A 348 2.90 10.57 13.17
CA TRP A 348 3.76 10.45 14.35
C TRP A 348 3.33 11.40 15.47
N GLY A 349 2.15 12.01 15.37
CA GLY A 349 1.73 13.10 16.25
C GLY A 349 1.44 12.77 17.72
N ASP A 350 1.35 13.82 18.54
CA ASP A 350 1.14 13.77 20.00
C ASP A 350 -0.34 13.63 20.44
N GLY A 351 -1.29 13.60 19.49
CA GLY A 351 -2.70 13.36 19.80
C GLY A 351 -2.98 11.90 20.16
N ASP A 352 -4.17 11.59 20.68
CA ASP A 352 -4.55 10.22 21.11
C ASP A 352 -4.67 9.16 19.99
N TYR A 353 -4.39 9.55 18.75
CA TYR A 353 -4.49 8.73 17.54
C TYR A 353 -3.12 8.69 16.84
N TRP A 354 -2.95 7.76 15.91
CA TRP A 354 -1.70 7.52 15.18
C TRP A 354 -0.60 6.89 16.04
N HIS A 355 0.64 6.82 15.53
CA HIS A 355 1.67 5.94 16.07
C HIS A 355 2.07 6.28 17.51
N MET A 356 2.51 7.51 17.78
CA MET A 356 2.97 7.90 19.13
C MET A 356 1.83 7.99 20.15
N GLY A 357 0.67 8.50 19.73
CA GLY A 357 -0.52 8.57 20.55
C GLY A 357 -1.01 7.20 21.01
N GLU A 358 -1.23 6.29 20.06
CA GLU A 358 -1.71 4.94 20.36
C GLU A 358 -0.66 4.13 21.13
N LEU A 359 0.63 4.35 20.89
CA LEU A 359 1.71 3.76 21.67
C LEU A 359 1.73 4.29 23.11
N SER A 360 1.66 5.60 23.31
CA SER A 360 1.60 6.21 24.64
C SER A 360 0.37 5.73 25.41
N ASN A 361 -0.78 5.63 24.75
CA ASN A 361 -1.98 5.08 25.37
C ASN A 361 -1.78 3.62 25.78
N THR A 362 -1.05 2.83 24.99
CA THR A 362 -0.78 1.43 25.32
C THR A 362 0.20 1.30 26.49
N VAL A 363 1.34 2.00 26.45
CA VAL A 363 2.37 1.95 27.50
C VAL A 363 1.81 2.37 28.86
N PHE A 364 0.92 3.36 28.90
CA PHE A 364 0.28 3.84 30.14
C PHE A 364 -1.09 3.21 30.43
N GLY A 365 -1.43 2.06 29.80
CA GLY A 365 -2.63 1.28 30.16
C GLY A 365 -3.98 1.93 29.82
N ARG A 366 -4.00 2.92 28.92
CA ARG A 366 -5.20 3.61 28.41
C ARG A 366 -5.75 3.00 27.11
N GLY A 367 -5.03 2.05 26.50
CA GLY A 367 -5.43 1.35 25.29
C GLY A 367 -4.59 0.11 25.03
N GLU A 368 -4.90 -0.62 23.95
CA GLU A 368 -4.23 -1.89 23.61
C GLU A 368 -3.82 -1.98 22.13
N LYS A 369 -4.04 -0.92 21.34
CA LYS A 369 -3.85 -0.95 19.88
C LYS A 369 -2.41 -1.17 19.43
N LYS A 370 -1.43 -0.82 20.26
CA LYS A 370 0.01 -0.92 19.96
C LYS A 370 0.71 -1.88 20.93
N LEU A 371 0.00 -2.93 21.36
CA LEU A 371 0.53 -3.89 22.33
C LEU A 371 1.79 -4.59 21.85
N SER A 372 1.86 -4.94 20.56
CA SER A 372 3.07 -5.49 19.94
C SER A 372 4.26 -4.53 20.05
N TRP A 373 4.07 -3.24 19.80
CA TRP A 373 5.14 -2.26 19.93
C TRP A 373 5.53 -2.03 21.39
N ALA A 374 4.57 -1.95 22.31
CA ALA A 374 4.88 -1.80 23.73
C ALA A 374 5.70 -2.99 24.24
N SER A 375 5.27 -4.21 23.92
CA SER A 375 5.91 -5.46 24.31
C SER A 375 7.34 -5.63 23.78
N GLU A 376 7.63 -5.11 22.58
CA GLU A 376 8.89 -5.36 21.88
C GLU A 376 9.88 -4.18 21.95
N LEU A 377 9.44 -3.02 22.41
CA LEU A 377 10.29 -1.82 22.48
C LEU A 377 10.61 -1.40 23.92
N PHE A 378 9.79 -1.79 24.90
CA PHE A 378 9.88 -1.31 26.28
C PHE A 378 10.01 -2.45 27.29
N GLU A 379 10.78 -2.20 28.34
CA GLU A 379 10.80 -3.08 29.51
C GLU A 379 9.43 -3.10 30.18
N GLN A 380 8.94 -4.28 30.52
CA GLN A 380 7.64 -4.52 31.16
C GLN A 380 7.43 -3.63 32.39
N GLY A 381 6.27 -2.97 32.49
CA GLY A 381 5.93 -2.12 33.64
C GLY A 381 6.64 -0.76 33.64
N THR A 382 7.31 -0.38 32.55
CA THR A 382 8.10 0.86 32.47
C THR A 382 7.92 1.60 31.14
N HIS A 383 8.46 2.81 31.06
CA HIS A 383 8.69 3.53 29.79
C HIS A 383 10.17 3.57 29.40
N GLN A 384 10.96 2.59 29.86
CA GLN A 384 12.37 2.42 29.48
C GLN A 384 12.46 1.54 28.25
N LEU A 385 13.28 1.94 27.27
CA LEU A 385 13.48 1.14 26.06
C LEU A 385 14.39 -0.06 26.34
N GLU A 386 14.03 -1.23 25.82
CA GLU A 386 14.92 -2.40 25.83
C GLU A 386 16.20 -2.07 25.04
N ASP A 387 16.02 -1.55 23.82
CA ASP A 387 17.07 -1.08 22.93
C ASP A 387 16.71 0.25 22.27
N GLN A 388 17.74 1.00 21.86
CA GLN A 388 17.56 2.28 21.19
C GLN A 388 16.77 2.09 19.89
N THR A 389 15.61 2.73 19.82
CA THR A 389 14.76 2.72 18.63
C THR A 389 15.01 3.97 17.79
N TYR A 390 15.16 3.79 16.49
CA TYR A 390 15.44 4.82 15.50
C TYR A 390 14.30 4.93 14.50
N LEU A 391 14.21 6.09 13.84
CA LEU A 391 13.26 6.31 12.75
C LEU A 391 13.97 6.95 11.56
N TRP A 392 14.00 6.24 10.44
CA TRP A 392 14.40 6.80 9.15
C TRP A 392 13.17 7.34 8.44
N VAL A 393 13.24 8.58 7.95
CA VAL A 393 12.13 9.26 7.26
C VAL A 393 12.67 9.99 6.04
N ARG A 394 12.00 9.83 4.89
CA ARG A 394 12.31 10.56 3.65
C ARG A 394 11.04 10.95 2.91
N ALA A 395 11.09 12.11 2.25
CA ALA A 395 10.11 12.47 1.23
C ALA A 395 10.25 11.51 0.05
N TRP A 396 9.14 10.92 -0.37
CA TRP A 396 9.12 9.90 -1.40
C TRP A 396 8.56 10.44 -2.71
N GLY A 397 9.32 10.25 -3.78
CA GLY A 397 8.91 10.54 -5.16
C GLY A 397 9.41 9.42 -6.07
N PRO A 398 8.55 8.82 -6.93
CA PRO A 398 8.91 7.66 -7.76
C PRO A 398 10.07 7.95 -8.72
N GLU A 399 10.25 9.21 -9.14
CA GLU A 399 11.33 9.59 -10.06
C GLU A 399 12.70 9.70 -9.38
N THR A 400 12.71 10.02 -8.09
CA THR A 400 13.94 10.33 -7.33
C THR A 400 14.33 9.20 -6.38
N SER A 401 13.39 8.33 -6.02
CA SER A 401 13.56 7.29 -5.00
C SER A 401 13.54 5.88 -5.63
N PRO A 402 14.50 5.00 -5.28
CA PRO A 402 14.57 3.68 -5.87
C PRO A 402 13.49 2.75 -5.28
N GLY A 403 12.62 2.19 -6.13
CA GLY A 403 11.77 1.08 -5.71
C GLY A 403 12.58 -0.20 -5.49
N PRO A 404 12.07 -1.13 -4.66
CA PRO A 404 12.87 -2.26 -4.18
C PRO A 404 13.04 -3.39 -5.19
N TYR A 405 12.21 -3.46 -6.24
CA TYR A 405 12.31 -4.45 -7.32
C TYR A 405 13.00 -3.89 -8.58
N GLY A 406 13.75 -2.79 -8.46
CA GLY A 406 14.45 -2.16 -9.60
C GLY A 406 13.60 -1.22 -10.46
N TYR A 407 12.30 -1.15 -10.20
CA TYR A 407 11.35 -0.24 -10.87
C TYR A 407 11.05 0.99 -10.00
N PRO A 408 10.73 2.16 -10.59
CA PRO A 408 10.06 3.24 -9.86
C PRO A 408 8.82 2.70 -9.13
N ALA A 409 8.50 3.25 -7.97
CA ALA A 409 7.28 2.88 -7.25
C ALA A 409 6.69 4.12 -6.59
N THR A 410 5.37 4.29 -6.72
CA THR A 410 4.67 5.34 -5.98
C THR A 410 4.79 5.09 -4.48
N LEU A 411 4.57 6.08 -3.62
CA LEU A 411 4.55 5.92 -2.17
C LEU A 411 3.48 4.90 -1.74
N ALA A 412 2.35 4.84 -2.46
CA ALA A 412 1.27 3.90 -2.19
C ALA A 412 1.64 2.45 -2.54
N GLU A 413 2.50 2.27 -3.54
CA GLU A 413 3.03 0.97 -3.98
C GLU A 413 4.25 0.55 -3.15
N VAL A 414 5.18 1.46 -2.83
CA VAL A 414 6.46 1.10 -2.22
C VAL A 414 6.32 0.56 -0.79
N GLU A 415 5.38 1.08 0.00
CA GLU A 415 5.15 0.65 1.39
C GLU A 415 4.89 -0.87 1.47
N PRO A 416 3.85 -1.43 0.83
CA PRO A 416 3.59 -2.87 0.90
C PRO A 416 4.72 -3.70 0.25
N LEU A 417 5.38 -3.20 -0.80
CA LEU A 417 6.52 -3.89 -1.41
C LEU A 417 7.67 -4.05 -0.40
N LEU A 418 8.00 -2.99 0.33
CA LEU A 418 9.05 -3.03 1.36
C LEU A 418 8.64 -3.86 2.57
N VAL A 419 7.37 -3.81 2.99
CA VAL A 419 6.85 -4.68 4.06
C VAL A 419 7.05 -6.15 3.70
N GLY A 420 6.73 -6.55 2.47
CA GLY A 420 6.90 -7.93 2.01
C GLY A 420 8.35 -8.39 1.94
N LEU A 421 9.28 -7.49 1.61
CA LEU A 421 10.72 -7.78 1.65
C LEU A 421 11.27 -7.86 3.08
N ALA A 422 10.91 -6.91 3.93
CA ALA A 422 11.32 -6.90 5.33
C ALA A 422 10.76 -8.11 6.09
N TYR A 423 9.52 -8.52 5.79
CA TYR A 423 8.94 -9.74 6.36
C TYR A 423 9.72 -10.99 5.92
N ALA A 424 10.16 -11.05 4.67
CA ALA A 424 10.97 -12.17 4.20
C ALA A 424 12.36 -12.21 4.87
N ALA A 425 12.95 -11.05 5.15
CA ALA A 425 14.26 -10.94 5.80
C ALA A 425 14.20 -11.18 7.33
N ALA A 426 13.17 -10.65 8.00
CA ALA A 426 13.07 -10.63 9.45
C ALA A 426 11.62 -10.89 9.96
N PRO A 427 11.03 -12.07 9.66
CA PRO A 427 9.60 -12.33 9.89
C PRO A 427 9.20 -12.28 11.38
N GLY A 428 10.13 -12.58 12.29
CA GLY A 428 9.90 -12.56 13.73
C GLY A 428 10.15 -11.20 14.39
N GLN A 429 10.69 -10.22 13.67
CA GLN A 429 11.09 -8.91 14.24
C GLN A 429 10.19 -7.76 13.74
N LEU A 430 9.60 -7.92 12.55
CA LEU A 430 8.71 -6.93 11.94
C LEU A 430 7.35 -6.89 12.66
N LEU A 431 6.88 -5.69 13.01
CA LEU A 431 5.66 -5.41 13.77
C LEU A 431 4.54 -4.80 12.90
N ASN A 432 4.65 -4.92 11.57
CA ASN A 432 3.55 -4.62 10.66
C ASN A 432 2.46 -5.68 10.83
N HIS A 433 1.21 -5.25 11.04
CA HIS A 433 0.05 -6.14 11.11
C HIS A 433 -0.66 -6.33 9.76
N ASN A 434 -0.56 -5.31 8.89
CA ASN A 434 -1.09 -5.35 7.54
C ASN A 434 0.03 -5.66 6.55
N GLU A 435 -0.34 -6.12 5.36
CA GLU A 435 0.57 -6.47 4.26
C GLU A 435 1.52 -7.64 4.58
N VAL A 436 1.26 -8.36 5.66
CA VAL A 436 1.92 -9.61 6.07
C VAL A 436 0.87 -10.72 6.21
N PRO A 437 1.25 -12.01 6.17
CA PRO A 437 0.32 -13.11 6.39
C PRO A 437 -0.49 -13.01 7.69
N ASP A 438 -1.70 -13.59 7.69
CA ASP A 438 -2.60 -13.60 8.87
C ASP A 438 -1.97 -14.33 10.06
N ASP A 439 -1.08 -15.29 9.79
CA ASP A 439 -0.36 -16.08 10.78
C ASP A 439 1.05 -15.55 11.11
N ALA A 440 1.43 -14.39 10.55
CA ALA A 440 2.68 -13.71 10.84
C ALA A 440 2.84 -13.49 12.35
N PRO A 441 4.07 -13.55 12.92
CA PRO A 441 4.30 -13.35 14.35
C PRO A 441 3.64 -12.09 14.91
N ALA A 442 3.71 -10.96 14.18
CA ALA A 442 3.03 -9.72 14.53
C ALA A 442 1.52 -9.86 14.72
N ASN A 443 0.85 -10.75 13.98
CA ASN A 443 -0.59 -10.97 14.05
C ASN A 443 -1.02 -12.00 15.11
N ARG A 444 -0.06 -12.66 15.77
CA ARG A 444 -0.34 -13.58 16.87
C ARG A 444 -0.62 -12.76 18.14
N ARG A 445 -1.72 -13.08 18.85
CA ARG A 445 -2.18 -12.37 20.06
C ARG A 445 -1.34 -12.68 21.31
N GLU A 446 -0.05 -12.91 21.14
CA GLU A 446 0.84 -13.39 22.22
C GLU A 446 1.53 -12.23 22.96
N TYR A 447 1.45 -11.01 22.43
CA TYR A 447 2.02 -9.84 23.07
C TYR A 447 1.32 -9.50 24.39
N THR A 448 2.13 -9.22 25.40
CA THR A 448 1.66 -8.75 26.71
C THR A 448 2.54 -7.60 27.17
N PHE A 449 1.93 -6.61 27.80
CA PHE A 449 2.66 -5.49 28.37
C PHE A 449 2.03 -5.07 29.69
N GLU A 450 2.82 -5.07 30.76
CA GLU A 450 2.44 -4.46 32.03
C GLU A 450 2.55 -2.93 31.88
N PRO A 451 1.46 -2.16 32.11
CA PRO A 451 1.51 -0.71 31.97
C PRO A 451 2.55 -0.05 32.88
N ALA A 452 3.19 1.00 32.38
CA ALA A 452 4.11 1.82 33.16
C ALA A 452 3.38 2.54 34.30
N GLU A 453 3.97 2.53 35.49
CA GLU A 453 3.54 3.41 36.59
C GLU A 453 3.97 4.86 36.29
N GLU A 454 3.11 5.83 36.64
CA GLU A 454 3.36 7.27 36.43
C GLU A 454 4.54 7.83 37.24
#